data_AF-A0A3D0VAS9-F1
#
_entry.id   AF-A0A3D0VAS9-F1
#
_cell.length_a   1.000
_cell.length_b   1.000
_cell.length_c   1.000
_cell.angle_alpha   90.00
_cell.angle_beta   90.00
_cell.angle_gamma   90.00
#
_symmetry.space_group_name_H-M   'P 1'
#
loop_
_entity.id
_entity.type
_entity.pdbx_description
1 polymer ?
#
loop_
_entity_poly.entity_id
_entity_poly.type
_entity_poly.pdbx_seq_one_letter_code
_entity_poly.pdbx_strand_id
1 'polypeptide(L)'
;MAQAPQDQIAPLLTSEGWELLASLGPYREDKAFELNSALRKAGHSPALVSAVLTQSRLRTKAELKFGEFARSMLFTQAGLEQATRLSVAARHAERFAEAGVRHVADLGCGLAADSLALASMDITVTAVEMDETTAACATVNLIPFPNATVVHSDATTVSLDGVDGVWLDPARRVTSTSGTKRIWDPEAFSPPLSFVESLAATGRAVGVKMGPGMPHESVPAGCEAQWVSVGGDVTEVALWFNSVRRPGIRRAALLLGPQGAAELTSAEDFDGGPAAPVGPAEGYLYEPDGAVIRAGLVADVALQLGGHLLDEHIAYICAPELVDTPFARAYKVLEVMPYNVKALKAWVKDNGITVLDIK
;
A
#
# COMPACT_ATOMS: atom_id res chain seq x y z
N MET A 1 -15.81 20.84 -4.44
CA MET A 1 -17.00 20.11 -3.95
C MET A 1 -17.22 20.51 -2.49
N ALA A 2 -18.45 20.71 -2.04
CA ALA A 2 -18.70 20.97 -0.62
C ALA A 2 -18.22 19.74 0.18
N GLN A 3 -17.26 19.94 1.10
CA GLN A 3 -16.74 18.86 1.95
C GLN A 3 -17.87 18.24 2.75
N ALA A 4 -17.89 16.91 2.86
CA ALA A 4 -18.85 16.25 3.71
C ALA A 4 -18.68 16.78 5.15
N PRO A 5 -19.75 16.93 5.95
CA PRO A 5 -19.64 17.38 7.35
C PRO A 5 -18.69 16.54 8.21
N GLN A 6 -18.36 15.33 7.74
CA GLN A 6 -17.51 14.32 8.36
C GLN A 6 -16.01 14.61 8.17
N ASP A 7 -15.65 15.42 7.17
CA ASP A 7 -14.27 15.79 6.87
C ASP A 7 -13.89 17.18 7.43
N GLN A 8 -14.76 17.81 8.21
CA GLN A 8 -14.49 19.11 8.82
C GLN A 8 -13.49 19.00 9.97
N ILE A 9 -12.22 19.33 9.69
CA ILE A 9 -11.16 19.36 10.70
C ILE A 9 -11.03 20.70 11.43
N ALA A 10 -11.64 21.77 10.92
CA ALA A 10 -11.49 23.12 11.47
C ALA A 10 -11.75 23.23 13.00
N PRO A 11 -12.77 22.56 13.58
CA PRO A 11 -12.97 22.59 15.04
C PRO A 11 -11.79 22.02 15.84
N LEU A 12 -10.99 21.16 15.23
CA LEU A 12 -9.84 20.47 15.84
C LEU A 12 -8.54 21.24 15.72
N LEU A 13 -8.49 22.27 14.85
CA LEU A 13 -7.33 23.14 14.65
C LEU A 13 -7.29 24.28 15.70
N THR A 14 -7.90 24.04 16.86
CA THR A 14 -7.92 24.95 18.02
C THR A 14 -7.33 24.23 19.22
N SER A 15 -6.79 24.97 20.20
CA SER A 15 -6.26 24.37 21.42
C SER A 15 -7.33 23.54 22.16
N GLU A 16 -8.55 24.07 22.29
CA GLU A 16 -9.68 23.34 22.90
C GLU A 16 -9.96 22.03 22.16
N GLY A 17 -10.06 22.08 20.83
CA GLY A 17 -10.39 20.89 20.05
C GLY A 17 -9.30 19.83 20.06
N TRP A 18 -8.04 20.25 20.04
CA TRP A 18 -6.89 19.36 20.12
C TRP A 18 -6.78 18.69 21.50
N GLU A 19 -6.91 19.47 22.57
CA GLU A 19 -6.90 18.97 23.96
C GLU A 19 -8.04 17.99 24.20
N LEU A 20 -9.25 18.33 23.73
CA LEU A 20 -10.40 17.45 23.84
C LEU A 20 -10.19 16.14 23.09
N LEU A 21 -9.70 16.19 21.86
CA LEU A 21 -9.38 14.97 21.10
C LEU A 21 -8.30 14.13 21.80
N ALA A 22 -7.25 14.76 22.34
CA ALA A 22 -6.18 14.08 23.05
C ALA A 22 -6.64 13.44 24.39
N SER A 23 -7.67 14.00 25.02
CA SER A 23 -8.26 13.46 26.24
C SER A 23 -9.03 12.13 26.05
N LEU A 24 -9.39 11.80 24.80
CA LEU A 24 -10.17 10.61 24.51
C LEU A 24 -9.29 9.36 24.43
N GLY A 25 -9.78 8.26 25.01
CA GLY A 25 -9.22 6.94 24.76
C GLY A 25 -9.60 6.38 23.37
N PRO A 26 -9.20 5.14 23.07
CA PRO A 26 -9.58 4.46 21.83
C PRO A 26 -11.10 4.47 21.62
N TYR A 27 -11.52 4.74 20.39
CA TYR A 27 -12.93 4.79 20.03
C TYR A 27 -13.59 3.43 20.19
N ARG A 28 -14.79 3.44 20.80
CA ARG A 28 -15.60 2.26 21.02
C ARG A 28 -17.01 2.51 20.49
N GLU A 29 -17.39 1.73 19.48
CA GLU A 29 -18.69 1.89 18.82
C GLU A 29 -19.86 1.65 19.79
N ASP A 30 -19.72 0.69 20.71
CA ASP A 30 -20.70 0.39 21.76
C ASP A 30 -20.85 1.51 22.81
N LYS A 31 -19.93 2.48 22.83
CA LYS A 31 -19.90 3.61 23.78
C LYS A 31 -20.10 4.98 23.12
N ALA A 32 -20.31 5.02 21.80
CA ALA A 32 -20.39 6.26 21.03
C ALA A 32 -21.50 7.20 21.51
N PHE A 33 -22.70 6.66 21.81
CA PHE A 33 -23.83 7.48 22.26
C PHE A 33 -23.64 8.06 23.66
N GLU A 34 -23.09 7.26 24.58
CA GLU A 34 -22.75 7.69 25.95
C GLU A 34 -21.72 8.82 25.91
N LEU A 35 -20.65 8.64 25.12
CA LEU A 35 -19.58 9.62 24.97
C LEU A 35 -20.10 10.92 24.33
N ASN A 36 -20.88 10.85 23.26
CA ASN A 36 -21.51 12.02 22.65
C ASN A 36 -22.35 12.80 23.68
N SER A 37 -23.20 12.10 24.43
CA SER A 37 -24.06 12.74 25.44
C SER A 37 -23.25 13.40 26.55
N ALA A 38 -22.17 12.76 27.01
CA ALA A 38 -21.28 13.30 28.03
C ALA A 38 -20.57 14.59 27.57
N LEU A 39 -20.02 14.58 26.35
CA LEU A 39 -19.34 15.75 25.77
C LEU A 39 -20.28 16.94 25.56
N ARG A 40 -21.52 16.68 25.13
CA ARG A 40 -22.53 17.74 24.96
C ARG A 40 -22.96 18.31 26.31
N LYS A 41 -23.09 17.46 27.34
CA LYS A 41 -23.39 17.90 28.72
C LYS A 41 -22.26 18.72 29.33
N ALA A 42 -21.01 18.46 28.94
CA ALA A 42 -19.84 19.23 29.35
C ALA A 42 -19.77 20.64 28.71
N GLY A 43 -20.70 20.98 27.81
CA GLY A 43 -20.82 22.33 27.23
C GLY A 43 -20.16 22.51 25.87
N HIS A 44 -19.56 21.45 25.30
CA HIS A 44 -18.92 21.55 23.98
C HIS A 44 -19.94 21.74 22.85
N SER A 45 -19.53 22.51 21.84
CA SER A 45 -20.36 22.80 20.67
C SER A 45 -20.69 21.53 19.87
N PRO A 46 -21.83 21.47 19.16
CA PRO A 46 -22.19 20.29 18.37
C PRO A 46 -21.14 19.94 17.32
N ALA A 47 -20.58 20.97 16.66
CA ALA A 47 -19.57 20.81 15.63
C ALA A 47 -18.28 20.23 16.20
N LEU A 48 -17.82 20.71 17.36
CA LEU A 48 -16.61 20.19 18.00
C LEU A 48 -16.79 18.72 18.43
N VAL A 49 -17.91 18.39 19.07
CA VAL A 49 -18.20 17.00 19.49
C VAL A 49 -18.21 16.06 18.29
N SER A 50 -18.86 16.45 17.19
CA SER A 50 -18.90 15.65 15.96
C SER A 50 -17.50 15.42 15.37
N ALA A 51 -16.68 16.48 15.28
CA ALA A 51 -15.33 16.40 14.73
C ALA A 51 -14.41 15.52 15.59
N VAL A 52 -14.47 15.67 16.92
CA VAL A 52 -13.67 14.88 17.86
C VAL A 52 -14.05 13.40 17.82
N LEU A 53 -15.34 13.06 17.82
CA LEU A 53 -15.79 11.67 17.73
C LEU A 53 -15.39 11.04 16.40
N THR A 54 -15.48 11.81 15.31
CA THR A 54 -15.07 11.35 13.98
C THR A 54 -13.58 11.06 13.94
N GLN A 55 -12.73 11.97 14.44
CA GLN A 55 -11.29 11.71 14.51
C GLN A 55 -10.92 10.59 15.46
N SER A 56 -11.54 10.50 16.64
CA SER A 56 -11.29 9.39 17.57
C SER A 56 -11.51 8.04 16.86
N ARG A 57 -12.60 7.92 16.11
CA ARG A 57 -12.89 6.74 15.29
C ARG A 57 -11.85 6.51 14.19
N LEU A 58 -11.40 7.55 13.50
CA LEU A 58 -10.39 7.44 12.45
C LEU A 58 -9.00 7.07 13.02
N ARG A 59 -8.58 7.68 14.13
CA ARG A 59 -7.33 7.35 14.84
C ARG A 59 -7.29 5.89 15.24
N THR A 60 -8.38 5.35 15.80
CA THR A 60 -8.46 3.92 16.16
C THR A 60 -8.34 3.02 14.92
N LYS A 61 -8.99 3.36 13.80
CA LYS A 61 -8.82 2.59 12.54
C LYS A 61 -7.40 2.72 11.99
N ALA A 62 -6.77 3.87 12.16
CA ALA A 62 -5.45 4.19 11.63
C ALA A 62 -4.31 3.46 12.34
N GLU A 63 -4.52 2.93 13.56
CA GLU A 63 -3.53 2.12 14.28
C GLU A 63 -3.00 0.95 13.43
N LEU A 64 -3.82 0.36 12.57
CA LEU A 64 -3.41 -0.72 11.65
C LEU A 64 -2.37 -0.28 10.60
N LYS A 65 -2.36 1.01 10.21
CA LYS A 65 -1.45 1.55 9.19
C LYS A 65 -0.29 2.34 9.79
N PHE A 66 -0.54 3.02 10.92
CA PHE A 66 0.35 4.01 11.51
C PHE A 66 0.84 3.65 12.92
N GLY A 67 0.35 2.55 13.52
CA GLY A 67 0.70 2.20 14.89
C GLY A 67 0.39 3.34 15.86
N GLU A 68 1.32 3.64 16.77
CA GLU A 68 1.15 4.67 17.79
C GLU A 68 1.07 6.10 17.22
N PHE A 69 1.68 6.37 16.04
CA PHE A 69 1.59 7.67 15.38
C PHE A 69 0.14 8.07 15.09
N ALA A 70 -0.75 7.09 14.88
CA ALA A 70 -2.17 7.36 14.68
C ALA A 70 -2.79 8.23 15.79
N ARG A 71 -2.26 8.16 17.02
CA ARG A 71 -2.79 8.89 18.17
C ARG A 71 -2.52 10.39 18.14
N SER A 72 -1.52 10.85 17.39
CA SER A 72 -1.18 12.27 17.24
C SER A 72 -1.56 12.83 15.88
N MET A 73 -1.94 12.00 14.91
CA MET A 73 -2.27 12.41 13.55
C MET A 73 -3.73 12.83 13.37
N LEU A 74 -4.02 13.59 12.31
CA LEU A 74 -5.36 13.86 11.79
C LEU A 74 -5.58 13.12 10.48
N PHE A 75 -6.84 12.72 10.26
CA PHE A 75 -7.23 11.88 9.14
C PHE A 75 -8.48 12.44 8.45
N THR A 76 -8.53 12.39 7.13
CA THR A 76 -9.81 12.36 6.42
C THR A 76 -10.21 10.90 6.22
N GLN A 77 -11.50 10.61 6.04
CA GLN A 77 -11.91 9.22 5.80
C GLN A 77 -11.30 8.67 4.51
N ALA A 78 -11.43 9.43 3.42
CA ALA A 78 -10.88 9.05 2.12
C ALA A 78 -9.35 8.90 2.16
N GLY A 79 -8.66 9.84 2.82
CA GLY A 79 -7.21 9.78 2.98
C GLY A 79 -6.77 8.55 3.76
N LEU A 80 -7.46 8.18 4.84
CA LEU A 80 -7.08 7.01 5.65
C LEU A 80 -7.26 5.70 4.86
N GLU A 81 -8.32 5.59 4.06
CA GLU A 81 -8.55 4.42 3.21
C GLU A 81 -7.42 4.23 2.18
N GLN A 82 -6.88 5.34 1.66
CA GLN A 82 -5.85 5.34 0.61
C GLN A 82 -4.41 5.36 1.12
N ALA A 83 -4.21 5.80 2.37
CA ALA A 83 -2.88 5.98 2.95
C ALA A 83 -1.99 4.74 2.86
N THR A 84 -0.71 4.95 2.54
CA THR A 84 0.34 3.94 2.59
C THR A 84 0.52 3.44 4.03
N ARG A 85 0.75 2.13 4.20
CA ARG A 85 1.12 1.56 5.51
C ARG A 85 2.54 2.03 5.86
N LEU A 86 2.82 2.40 7.11
CA LEU A 86 4.15 2.90 7.49
C LEU A 86 5.27 1.91 7.19
N SER A 87 5.01 0.60 7.30
CA SER A 87 5.99 -0.44 6.94
C SER A 87 6.39 -0.43 5.46
N VAL A 88 5.49 0.02 4.57
CA VAL A 88 5.74 0.16 3.13
C VAL A 88 6.40 1.50 2.85
N ALA A 89 5.87 2.59 3.41
CA ALA A 89 6.45 3.93 3.32
C ALA A 89 7.92 3.97 3.79
N ALA A 90 8.27 3.21 4.83
CA ALA A 90 9.65 3.06 5.29
C ALA A 90 10.58 2.47 4.21
N ARG A 91 10.10 1.53 3.38
CA ARG A 91 10.87 0.96 2.26
C ARG A 91 11.04 1.95 1.12
N HIS A 92 10.05 2.82 0.90
CA HIS A 92 10.19 3.92 -0.04
C HIS A 92 11.27 4.89 0.42
N ALA A 93 11.22 5.30 1.68
CA ALA A 93 12.20 6.20 2.26
C ALA A 93 13.61 5.62 2.25
N GLU A 94 13.77 4.34 2.62
CA GLU A 94 15.04 3.61 2.54
C GLU A 94 15.62 3.65 1.12
N ARG A 95 14.78 3.47 0.09
CA ARG A 95 15.23 3.54 -1.30
C ARG A 95 15.84 4.89 -1.66
N PHE A 96 15.21 5.99 -1.27
CA PHE A 96 15.74 7.34 -1.51
C PHE A 96 17.01 7.62 -0.69
N ALA A 97 17.04 7.18 0.57
CA ALA A 97 18.19 7.35 1.45
C ALA A 97 19.43 6.59 0.94
N GLU A 98 19.28 5.34 0.51
CA GLU A 98 20.35 4.52 -0.09
C GLU A 98 20.90 5.14 -1.38
N ALA A 99 20.05 5.81 -2.15
CA ALA A 99 20.44 6.54 -3.36
C ALA A 99 21.12 7.89 -3.07
N GLY A 100 21.28 8.28 -1.80
CA GLY A 100 21.91 9.54 -1.38
C GLY A 100 21.07 10.78 -1.70
N VAL A 101 19.76 10.62 -1.87
CA VAL A 101 18.83 11.73 -2.16
C VAL A 101 18.61 12.53 -0.88
N ARG A 102 18.78 13.86 -0.93
CA ARG A 102 18.70 14.72 0.26
C ARG A 102 17.44 15.55 0.33
N HIS A 103 16.81 15.82 -0.83
CA HIS A 103 15.55 16.53 -0.91
C HIS A 103 14.57 15.80 -1.83
N VAL A 104 13.43 15.37 -1.28
CA VAL A 104 12.35 14.72 -2.02
C VAL A 104 11.11 15.60 -2.06
N ALA A 105 10.50 15.77 -3.23
CA ALA A 105 9.12 16.24 -3.32
C ALA A 105 8.17 15.05 -3.33
N ASP A 106 7.23 15.01 -2.38
CA ASP A 106 6.15 14.02 -2.31
C ASP A 106 4.91 14.61 -3.00
N LEU A 107 4.71 14.24 -4.26
CA LEU A 107 3.72 14.80 -5.17
C LEU A 107 2.41 14.01 -5.08
N GLY A 108 1.41 14.59 -4.39
CA GLY A 108 0.20 13.89 -4.00
C GLY A 108 0.34 13.22 -2.64
N CYS A 109 0.90 13.93 -1.66
CA CYS A 109 1.32 13.35 -0.38
C CYS A 109 0.17 12.80 0.48
N GLY A 110 -1.08 13.17 0.19
CA GLY A 110 -2.25 12.72 0.93
C GLY A 110 -2.13 13.05 2.43
N LEU A 111 -2.28 12.05 3.30
CA LEU A 111 -2.12 12.22 4.75
C LEU A 111 -0.66 12.19 5.23
N ALA A 112 0.30 12.34 4.31
CA ALA A 112 1.73 12.42 4.55
C ALA A 112 2.39 11.14 5.09
N ALA A 113 1.89 9.95 4.73
CA ALA A 113 2.48 8.69 5.18
C ALA A 113 3.90 8.48 4.64
N ASP A 114 4.10 8.69 3.34
CA ASP A 114 5.40 8.57 2.68
C ASP A 114 6.32 9.74 3.06
N SER A 115 5.80 10.98 3.08
CA SER A 115 6.49 12.15 3.62
C SER A 115 7.02 11.95 5.05
N LEU A 116 6.23 11.38 5.95
CA LEU A 116 6.65 11.10 7.33
C LEU A 116 7.83 10.12 7.36
N ALA A 117 7.77 9.05 6.56
CA ALA A 117 8.84 8.06 6.48
C ALA A 117 10.13 8.65 5.88
N LEU A 118 10.00 9.47 4.82
CA LEU A 118 11.13 10.18 4.21
C LEU A 118 11.78 11.14 5.21
N ALA A 119 10.98 11.96 5.89
CA ALA A 119 11.47 12.91 6.88
C ALA A 119 12.13 12.23 8.09
N SER A 120 11.65 11.03 8.46
CA SER A 120 12.27 10.20 9.51
C SER A 120 13.66 9.67 9.16
N MET A 121 14.06 9.73 7.88
CA MET A 121 15.39 9.36 7.37
C MET A 121 16.28 10.59 7.15
N ASP A 122 15.97 11.72 7.81
CA ASP A 122 16.66 13.01 7.67
C ASP A 122 16.66 13.59 6.24
N ILE A 123 15.78 13.10 5.37
CA ILE A 123 15.57 13.64 4.02
C ILE A 123 14.71 14.91 4.16
N THR A 124 15.10 15.99 3.49
CA THR A 124 14.24 17.19 3.39
C THR A 124 13.04 16.85 2.51
N VAL A 125 11.82 17.20 2.94
CA VAL A 125 10.59 16.85 2.22
C VAL A 125 9.78 18.09 1.87
N THR A 126 9.44 18.23 0.59
CA THR A 126 8.38 19.12 0.12
C THR A 126 7.14 18.28 -0.21
N ALA A 127 6.16 18.26 0.69
CA ALA A 127 4.94 17.48 0.56
C ALA A 127 3.87 18.32 -0.14
N VAL A 128 3.38 17.87 -1.30
CA VAL A 128 2.45 18.62 -2.15
C VAL A 128 1.10 17.94 -2.17
N GLU A 129 0.05 18.68 -1.80
CA GLU A 129 -1.33 18.19 -1.79
C GLU A 129 -2.27 19.24 -2.38
N MET A 130 -3.22 18.81 -3.20
CA MET A 130 -4.15 19.68 -3.92
C MET A 130 -5.46 19.91 -3.16
N ASP A 131 -5.89 18.98 -2.31
CA ASP A 131 -7.05 19.16 -1.45
C ASP A 131 -6.69 19.92 -0.17
N GLU A 132 -7.28 21.10 0.02
CA GLU A 132 -7.02 21.99 1.15
C GLU A 132 -7.13 21.30 2.53
N THR A 133 -8.16 20.48 2.74
CA THR A 133 -8.38 19.81 4.03
C THR A 133 -7.38 18.68 4.26
N THR A 134 -7.03 17.94 3.22
CA THR A 134 -6.01 16.90 3.28
C THR A 134 -4.62 17.52 3.50
N ALA A 135 -4.31 18.64 2.83
CA ALA A 135 -3.08 19.41 3.06
C ALA A 135 -2.98 19.93 4.50
N ALA A 136 -4.08 20.40 5.08
CA ALA A 136 -4.12 20.80 6.48
C ALA A 136 -3.92 19.61 7.44
N CYS A 137 -4.50 18.42 7.16
CA CYS A 137 -4.18 17.19 7.90
C CYS A 137 -2.69 16.83 7.79
N ALA A 138 -2.14 16.83 6.58
CA ALA A 138 -0.73 16.56 6.31
C ALA A 138 0.19 17.52 7.09
N THR A 139 -0.17 18.80 7.12
CA THR A 139 0.58 19.83 7.86
C THR A 139 0.66 19.47 9.34
N VAL A 140 -0.46 19.10 9.95
CA VAL A 140 -0.50 18.67 11.36
C VAL A 140 0.31 17.39 11.57
N ASN A 141 0.18 16.42 10.66
CA ASN A 141 0.88 15.14 10.74
C ASN A 141 2.40 15.28 10.64
N LEU A 142 2.88 16.30 9.93
CA LEU A 142 4.31 16.58 9.74
C LEU A 142 4.90 17.56 10.76
N ILE A 143 4.12 18.12 11.71
CA ILE A 143 4.64 19.00 12.79
C ILE A 143 5.87 18.43 13.51
N PRO A 144 5.96 17.12 13.82
CA PRO A 144 7.13 16.56 14.49
C PRO A 144 8.42 16.58 13.65
N PHE A 145 8.34 16.89 12.35
CA PHE A 145 9.42 16.78 11.38
C PHE A 145 9.79 18.17 10.82
N PRO A 146 10.78 18.87 11.41
CA PRO A 146 11.14 20.22 11.00
C PRO A 146 11.76 20.29 9.59
N ASN A 147 12.19 19.16 9.04
CA ASN A 147 12.70 18.98 7.69
C ASN A 147 11.60 18.71 6.65
N ALA A 148 10.32 18.74 7.03
CA ALA A 148 9.19 18.56 6.12
C ALA A 148 8.33 19.82 6.05
N THR A 149 7.94 20.22 4.83
CA THR A 149 7.04 21.35 4.59
C THR A 149 5.90 20.91 3.68
N VAL A 150 4.68 21.30 4.02
CA VAL A 150 3.50 21.05 3.17
C VAL A 150 3.21 22.27 2.30
N VAL A 151 2.96 22.03 1.02
CA VAL A 151 2.58 23.02 0.02
C VAL A 151 1.22 22.63 -0.56
N HIS A 152 0.21 23.46 -0.32
CA HIS A 152 -1.09 23.30 -0.96
C HIS A 152 -1.01 23.77 -2.42
N SER A 153 -0.87 22.84 -3.35
CA SER A 153 -0.68 23.12 -4.78
C SER A 153 -1.00 21.90 -5.64
N ASP A 154 -1.06 22.11 -6.95
CA ASP A 154 -1.14 21.02 -7.92
C ASP A 154 0.26 20.45 -8.18
N ALA A 155 0.40 19.14 -7.95
CA ALA A 155 1.60 18.36 -8.19
C ALA A 155 2.24 18.56 -9.58
N THR A 156 1.44 18.88 -10.60
CA THR A 156 1.90 19.09 -11.98
C THR A 156 2.46 20.49 -12.25
N THR A 157 2.24 21.44 -11.34
CA THR A 157 2.59 22.86 -11.55
C THR A 157 3.58 23.43 -10.52
N VAL A 158 3.82 22.69 -9.43
CA VAL A 158 4.77 23.08 -8.39
C VAL A 158 6.21 23.14 -8.94
N SER A 159 7.01 24.12 -8.49
CA SER A 159 8.43 24.17 -8.85
C SER A 159 9.20 23.02 -8.18
N LEU A 160 10.07 22.37 -8.94
CA LEU A 160 10.97 21.31 -8.49
C LEU A 160 12.44 21.77 -8.49
N ASP A 161 12.67 23.09 -8.38
CA ASP A 161 14.01 23.66 -8.28
C ASP A 161 14.66 23.25 -6.95
N GLY A 162 15.87 22.70 -7.02
CA GLY A 162 16.60 22.22 -5.84
C GLY A 162 16.04 20.93 -5.22
N VAL A 163 15.11 20.25 -5.89
CA VAL A 163 14.60 18.92 -5.51
C VAL A 163 15.44 17.84 -6.21
N ASP A 164 15.99 16.91 -5.44
CA ASP A 164 16.85 15.82 -5.94
C ASP A 164 16.03 14.62 -6.44
N GLY A 165 14.93 14.32 -5.76
CA GLY A 165 14.05 13.19 -6.07
C GLY A 165 12.57 13.51 -5.91
N VAL A 166 11.72 12.70 -6.53
CA VAL A 166 10.27 12.84 -6.46
C VAL A 166 9.63 11.49 -6.15
N TRP A 167 8.72 11.50 -5.18
CA TRP A 167 7.79 10.41 -4.92
C TRP A 167 6.42 10.81 -5.42
N LEU A 168 5.70 9.90 -6.07
CA LEU A 168 4.36 10.14 -6.55
C LEU A 168 3.40 9.07 -6.04
N ASP A 169 2.25 9.48 -5.53
CA ASP A 169 1.11 8.62 -5.21
C ASP A 169 -0.16 9.08 -5.95
N PRO A 170 -0.27 8.79 -7.26
CA PRO A 170 -1.38 9.30 -8.06
C PRO A 170 -2.74 8.82 -7.58
N ALA A 171 -3.72 9.72 -7.59
CA ALA A 171 -5.09 9.39 -7.25
C ALA A 171 -5.68 8.41 -8.28
N ARG A 172 -5.87 7.15 -7.86
CA ARG A 172 -6.39 6.04 -8.69
C ARG A 172 -7.90 5.78 -8.52
N ARG A 173 -8.59 6.62 -7.75
CA ARG A 173 -10.02 6.52 -7.45
C ARG A 173 -10.67 7.88 -7.64
N VAL A 174 -11.78 7.92 -8.38
CA VAL A 174 -12.63 9.11 -8.45
C VAL A 174 -13.85 8.85 -7.60
N THR A 175 -14.05 9.70 -6.60
CA THR A 175 -15.25 9.71 -5.77
C THR A 175 -16.22 10.71 -6.36
N SER A 176 -17.40 10.24 -6.76
CA SER A 176 -18.51 11.11 -7.15
C SER A 176 -19.70 10.89 -6.22
N THR A 177 -20.76 11.68 -6.38
CA THR A 177 -22.03 11.52 -5.66
C THR A 177 -22.68 10.15 -5.87
N SER A 178 -22.27 9.40 -6.90
CA SER A 178 -22.76 8.04 -7.21
C SER A 178 -21.86 6.92 -6.69
N GLY A 179 -20.80 7.23 -5.92
CA GLY A 179 -19.88 6.27 -5.33
C GLY A 179 -18.44 6.41 -5.82
N THR A 180 -17.58 5.48 -5.41
CA THR A 180 -16.15 5.48 -5.71
C THR A 180 -15.85 4.53 -6.86
N LYS A 181 -15.33 5.06 -7.98
CA LYS A 181 -14.94 4.26 -9.15
C LYS A 181 -13.42 4.07 -9.18
N ARG A 182 -12.97 2.82 -9.39
CA ARG A 182 -11.56 2.49 -9.61
C ARG A 182 -11.16 2.83 -11.04
N ILE A 183 -10.06 3.54 -11.20
CA ILE A 183 -9.44 3.80 -12.50
C ILE A 183 -8.39 2.70 -12.73
N TRP A 184 -8.35 2.18 -13.95
CA TRP A 184 -7.39 1.15 -14.36
C TRP A 184 -6.36 1.67 -15.35
N ASP A 185 -6.73 2.64 -16.18
CA ASP A 185 -5.83 3.29 -17.14
C ASP A 185 -4.85 4.22 -16.39
N PRO A 186 -3.53 3.95 -16.45
CA PRO A 186 -2.51 4.81 -15.82
C PRO A 186 -2.50 6.25 -16.33
N GLU A 187 -2.96 6.51 -17.55
CA GLU A 187 -3.06 7.86 -18.11
C GLU A 187 -4.27 8.63 -17.58
N ALA A 188 -5.22 7.95 -16.96
CA ALA A 188 -6.36 8.57 -16.29
C ALA A 188 -6.10 8.84 -14.79
N PHE A 189 -4.88 8.58 -14.30
CA PHE A 189 -4.47 8.95 -12.95
C PHE A 189 -4.16 10.45 -12.85
N SER A 190 -4.12 10.97 -11.63
CA SER A 190 -3.76 12.36 -11.35
C SER A 190 -2.59 12.40 -10.36
N PRO A 191 -1.35 12.66 -10.82
CA PRO A 191 -0.94 12.89 -12.22
C PRO A 191 -0.86 11.59 -13.06
N PRO A 192 -0.87 11.67 -14.41
CA PRO A 192 -0.79 10.51 -15.30
C PRO A 192 0.61 9.88 -15.31
N LEU A 193 0.72 8.61 -15.75
CA LEU A 193 2.01 7.92 -15.85
C LEU A 193 2.98 8.64 -16.81
N SER A 194 2.48 9.20 -17.91
CA SER A 194 3.28 10.05 -18.82
C SER A 194 3.94 11.25 -18.13
N PHE A 195 3.32 11.83 -17.10
CA PHE A 195 3.93 12.87 -16.29
C PHE A 195 5.10 12.32 -15.46
N VAL A 196 4.95 11.13 -14.86
CA VAL A 196 6.03 10.45 -14.13
C VAL A 196 7.22 10.19 -15.06
N GLU A 197 6.97 9.66 -16.26
CA GLU A 197 8.02 9.40 -17.25
C GLU A 197 8.73 10.70 -17.68
N SER A 198 7.98 11.81 -17.81
CA SER A 198 8.58 13.12 -18.11
C SER A 198 9.52 13.60 -17.00
N LEU A 199 9.18 13.35 -15.73
CA LEU A 199 10.06 13.65 -14.59
C LEU A 199 11.29 12.74 -14.60
N ALA A 200 11.12 11.45 -14.87
CA ALA A 200 12.23 10.51 -14.99
C ALA A 200 13.19 10.89 -16.13
N ALA A 201 12.67 11.39 -17.26
CA ALA A 201 13.47 11.85 -18.40
C ALA A 201 14.38 13.05 -18.05
N THR A 202 14.12 13.77 -16.96
CA THR A 202 15.01 14.84 -16.46
C THR A 202 16.24 14.31 -15.71
N GLY A 203 16.33 13.00 -15.46
CA GLY A 203 17.41 12.36 -14.71
C GLY A 203 17.25 12.36 -13.18
N ARG A 204 16.12 12.89 -12.66
CA ARG A 204 15.81 12.88 -11.22
C ARG A 204 15.60 11.48 -10.67
N ALA A 205 15.85 11.27 -9.39
CA ALA A 205 15.38 10.07 -8.71
C ALA A 205 13.84 10.06 -8.70
N VAL A 206 13.20 9.05 -9.28
CA VAL A 206 11.72 8.98 -9.33
C VAL A 206 11.24 7.66 -8.78
N GLY A 207 10.34 7.73 -7.82
CA GLY A 207 9.50 6.60 -7.40
C GLY A 207 8.02 6.94 -7.61
N VAL A 208 7.23 6.00 -8.12
CA VAL A 208 5.78 6.16 -8.20
C VAL A 208 5.07 4.92 -7.67
N LYS A 209 4.04 5.13 -6.85
CA LYS A 209 3.13 4.08 -6.41
C LYS A 209 2.02 3.84 -7.42
N MET A 210 1.89 2.61 -7.88
CA MET A 210 0.86 2.20 -8.82
C MET A 210 -0.07 1.13 -8.21
N GLY A 211 -1.18 0.86 -8.91
CA GLY A 211 -2.11 -0.21 -8.52
C GLY A 211 -1.46 -1.59 -8.63
N PRO A 212 -1.67 -2.51 -7.67
CA PRO A 212 -1.03 -3.84 -7.69
C PRO A 212 -1.42 -4.72 -8.89
N GLY A 213 -2.48 -4.35 -9.62
CA GLY A 213 -2.93 -5.02 -10.84
C GLY A 213 -2.45 -4.37 -12.14
N MET A 214 -1.42 -3.52 -12.09
CA MET A 214 -0.81 -2.91 -13.28
C MET A 214 -0.40 -4.00 -14.28
N PRO A 215 -0.81 -3.90 -15.56
CA PRO A 215 -0.37 -4.83 -16.59
C PRO A 215 1.14 -4.73 -16.82
N HIS A 216 1.80 -5.84 -17.15
CA HIS A 216 3.25 -5.89 -17.38
C HIS A 216 3.67 -5.03 -18.56
N GLU A 217 2.88 -5.01 -19.62
CA GLU A 217 3.07 -4.20 -20.82
C GLU A 217 2.98 -2.69 -20.56
N SER A 218 2.39 -2.29 -19.44
CA SER A 218 2.33 -0.88 -19.03
C SER A 218 3.54 -0.44 -18.21
N VAL A 219 4.43 -1.36 -17.81
CA VAL A 219 5.64 -1.05 -17.03
C VAL A 219 6.71 -0.48 -17.97
N PRO A 220 7.16 0.77 -17.77
CA PRO A 220 8.21 1.36 -18.62
C PRO A 220 9.51 0.54 -18.59
N ALA A 221 10.17 0.42 -19.75
CA ALA A 221 11.41 -0.35 -19.88
C ALA A 221 12.57 0.20 -19.03
N GLY A 222 12.55 1.51 -18.74
CA GLY A 222 13.60 2.21 -17.98
C GLY A 222 13.49 2.07 -16.46
N CYS A 223 12.50 1.34 -15.93
CA CYS A 223 12.26 1.25 -14.49
C CYS A 223 12.44 -0.16 -13.92
N GLU A 224 12.69 -0.20 -12.62
CA GLU A 224 12.47 -1.39 -11.79
C GLU A 224 11.02 -1.36 -11.27
N ALA A 225 10.32 -2.49 -11.38
CA ALA A 225 8.99 -2.66 -10.81
C ALA A 225 9.02 -3.59 -9.60
N GLN A 226 8.56 -3.10 -8.44
CA GLN A 226 8.56 -3.87 -7.19
C GLN A 226 7.13 -4.02 -6.68
N TRP A 227 6.58 -5.24 -6.71
CA TRP A 227 5.29 -5.55 -6.10
C TRP A 227 5.47 -5.78 -4.60
N VAL A 228 4.64 -5.11 -3.79
CA VAL A 228 4.75 -5.18 -2.33
C VAL A 228 3.52 -5.87 -1.74
N SER A 229 3.74 -7.03 -1.12
CA SER A 229 2.76 -7.73 -0.30
C SER A 229 2.98 -7.45 1.17
N VAL A 230 1.89 -7.28 1.91
CA VAL A 230 1.93 -7.07 3.36
C VAL A 230 0.93 -8.01 4.01
N GLY A 231 1.43 -9.03 4.70
CA GLY A 231 0.59 -10.06 5.34
C GLY A 231 -0.22 -10.91 4.34
N GLY A 232 0.24 -11.04 3.10
CA GLY A 232 -0.46 -11.78 2.03
C GLY A 232 -1.31 -10.89 1.11
N ASP A 233 -1.50 -9.61 1.46
CA ASP A 233 -2.24 -8.65 0.63
C ASP A 233 -1.26 -7.85 -0.25
N VAL A 234 -1.38 -7.97 -1.58
CA VAL A 234 -0.62 -7.12 -2.51
C VAL A 234 -1.17 -5.70 -2.48
N THR A 235 -0.37 -4.79 -1.93
CA THR A 235 -0.78 -3.41 -1.65
C THR A 235 -0.56 -2.47 -2.83
N GLU A 236 0.55 -2.65 -3.54
CA GLU A 236 1.01 -1.76 -4.61
C GLU A 236 2.04 -2.43 -5.52
N VAL A 237 2.33 -1.75 -6.62
CA VAL A 237 3.60 -1.87 -7.34
C VAL A 237 4.28 -0.51 -7.38
N ALA A 238 5.50 -0.43 -6.88
CA ALA A 238 6.32 0.77 -6.97
C ALA A 238 7.19 0.69 -8.23
N LEU A 239 7.21 1.76 -9.04
CA LEU A 239 8.10 1.89 -10.18
C LEU A 239 9.24 2.84 -9.81
N TRP A 240 10.48 2.39 -9.99
CA TRP A 240 11.68 3.11 -9.60
C TRP A 240 12.53 3.43 -10.83
N PHE A 241 12.95 4.70 -10.95
CA PHE A 241 13.75 5.20 -12.07
C PHE A 241 15.05 5.83 -11.58
N ASN A 242 16.04 5.88 -12.48
CA ASN A 242 17.31 6.57 -12.27
C ASN A 242 18.04 6.09 -11.00
N SER A 243 18.52 6.98 -10.13
CA SER A 243 19.36 6.59 -8.98
C SER A 243 18.66 5.74 -7.92
N VAL A 244 17.32 5.75 -7.88
CA VAL A 244 16.53 4.88 -6.99
C VAL A 244 16.12 3.56 -7.63
N ARG A 245 16.47 3.33 -8.90
CA ARG A 245 16.41 2.03 -9.56
C ARG A 245 17.67 1.24 -9.26
N ARG A 246 17.53 0.01 -8.76
CA ARG A 246 18.69 -0.83 -8.43
C ARG A 246 19.32 -1.45 -9.70
N PRO A 247 20.65 -1.51 -9.79
CA PRO A 247 21.33 -2.17 -10.89
C PRO A 247 20.98 -3.67 -10.95
N GLY A 248 20.70 -4.18 -12.16
CA GLY A 248 20.44 -5.61 -12.37
C GLY A 248 19.08 -6.10 -11.87
N ILE A 249 18.16 -5.19 -11.50
CA ILE A 249 16.81 -5.56 -11.09
C ILE A 249 15.81 -4.90 -12.05
N ARG A 250 15.01 -5.74 -12.69
CA ARG A 250 13.91 -5.33 -13.58
C ARG A 250 12.57 -5.47 -12.86
N ARG A 251 12.39 -6.57 -12.14
CA ARG A 251 11.16 -6.88 -11.41
C ARG A 251 11.47 -7.55 -10.08
N ALA A 252 10.65 -7.26 -9.07
CA ALA A 252 10.81 -7.79 -7.72
C ALA A 252 9.46 -8.02 -7.03
N ALA A 253 9.44 -9.01 -6.14
CA ALA A 253 8.36 -9.25 -5.18
C ALA A 253 8.92 -9.07 -3.76
N LEU A 254 8.41 -8.06 -3.05
CA LEU A 254 8.76 -7.77 -1.66
C LEU A 254 7.59 -8.17 -0.75
N LEU A 255 7.84 -9.07 0.18
CA LEU A 255 6.86 -9.55 1.15
C LEU A 255 7.23 -9.02 2.54
N LEU A 256 6.30 -8.28 3.15
CA LEU A 256 6.42 -7.77 4.50
C LEU A 256 5.46 -8.55 5.42
N GLY A 257 5.99 -9.14 6.48
CA GLY A 257 5.19 -9.90 7.44
C GLY A 257 5.80 -9.93 8.84
N PRO A 258 5.17 -10.67 9.78
CA PRO A 258 5.65 -10.78 11.16
C PRO A 258 7.06 -11.34 11.29
N GLN A 259 7.52 -12.10 10.29
CA GLN A 259 8.87 -12.70 10.25
C GLN A 259 9.92 -11.76 9.62
N GLY A 260 9.54 -10.52 9.26
CA GLY A 260 10.40 -9.55 8.62
C GLY A 260 10.07 -9.35 7.14
N ALA A 261 11.08 -8.95 6.36
CA ALA A 261 10.97 -8.74 4.92
C ALA A 261 11.69 -9.86 4.17
N ALA A 262 11.05 -10.39 3.13
CA ALA A 262 11.66 -11.29 2.16
C ALA A 262 11.49 -10.70 0.76
N GLU A 263 12.51 -10.81 -0.08
CA GLU A 263 12.47 -10.27 -1.44
C GLU A 263 12.98 -11.31 -2.44
N LEU A 264 12.27 -11.41 -3.56
CA LEU A 264 12.68 -12.13 -4.75
C LEU A 264 12.84 -11.14 -5.91
N THR A 265 13.92 -11.25 -6.67
CA THR A 265 14.27 -10.28 -7.72
C THR A 265 14.65 -11.00 -9.01
N SER A 266 14.48 -10.33 -10.14
CA SER A 266 14.95 -10.79 -11.45
C SER A 266 15.45 -9.62 -12.29
N ALA A 267 16.52 -9.88 -13.04
CA ALA A 267 17.07 -8.96 -14.05
C ALA A 267 16.31 -9.05 -15.38
N GLU A 268 15.59 -10.14 -15.60
CA GLU A 268 14.88 -10.44 -16.84
C GLU A 268 13.56 -9.67 -16.92
N ASP A 269 13.14 -9.33 -18.14
CA ASP A 269 11.82 -8.74 -18.38
C ASP A 269 10.69 -9.77 -18.16
N PHE A 270 9.44 -9.31 -18.25
CA PHE A 270 8.25 -10.11 -17.93
C PHE A 270 7.98 -11.27 -18.91
N ASP A 271 8.48 -11.17 -20.14
CA ASP A 271 8.43 -12.24 -21.16
C ASP A 271 9.66 -13.15 -21.14
N GLY A 272 10.64 -12.85 -20.27
CA GLY A 272 11.85 -13.63 -20.03
C GLY A 272 11.84 -14.35 -18.68
N GLY A 273 13.00 -14.89 -18.31
CA GLY A 273 13.19 -15.63 -17.06
C GLY A 273 13.23 -17.14 -17.23
N PRO A 274 13.39 -17.88 -16.11
CA PRO A 274 13.45 -19.32 -16.14
C PRO A 274 12.13 -19.95 -16.57
N ALA A 275 12.22 -21.08 -17.28
CA ALA A 275 11.09 -21.97 -17.51
C ALA A 275 11.11 -23.09 -16.46
N ALA A 276 10.06 -23.17 -15.64
CA ALA A 276 9.85 -24.30 -14.74
C ALA A 276 9.13 -25.44 -15.49
N PRO A 277 9.43 -26.72 -15.19
CA PRO A 277 8.69 -27.83 -15.76
C PRO A 277 7.22 -27.80 -15.33
N VAL A 278 6.36 -28.47 -16.08
CA VAL A 278 4.95 -28.71 -15.72
C VAL A 278 4.78 -30.18 -15.36
N GLY A 279 4.04 -30.47 -14.30
CA GLY A 279 3.89 -31.84 -13.79
C GLY A 279 2.61 -32.06 -12.98
N PRO A 280 2.40 -33.29 -12.47
CA PRO A 280 1.16 -33.68 -11.79
C PRO A 280 1.02 -33.02 -10.40
N ALA A 281 -0.20 -32.99 -9.87
CA ALA A 281 -0.47 -32.59 -8.49
C ALA A 281 0.03 -33.66 -7.51
N GLU A 282 1.24 -33.51 -6.97
CA GLU A 282 1.83 -34.47 -6.03
C GLU A 282 2.71 -33.81 -4.98
N GLY A 283 3.01 -34.55 -3.91
CA GLY A 283 3.84 -34.08 -2.80
C GLY A 283 3.17 -32.91 -2.05
N TYR A 284 3.73 -31.72 -2.23
CA TYR A 284 3.30 -30.48 -1.61
C TYR A 284 2.88 -29.46 -2.67
N LEU A 285 1.67 -28.94 -2.55
CA LEU A 285 1.12 -27.86 -3.34
C LEU A 285 1.42 -26.52 -2.66
N TYR A 286 2.05 -25.61 -3.38
CA TYR A 286 2.36 -24.26 -2.93
C TYR A 286 1.47 -23.25 -3.65
N GLU A 287 0.82 -22.39 -2.88
CA GLU A 287 0.12 -21.19 -3.34
C GLU A 287 1.08 -19.99 -3.19
N PRO A 288 1.69 -19.48 -4.27
CA PRO A 288 2.60 -18.34 -4.16
C PRO A 288 1.89 -17.08 -3.66
N ASP A 289 2.63 -16.23 -2.96
CA ASP A 289 2.12 -14.92 -2.57
C ASP A 289 1.75 -14.09 -3.81
N GLY A 290 0.71 -13.27 -3.68
CA GLY A 290 0.23 -12.46 -4.80
C GLY A 290 1.29 -11.55 -5.41
N ALA A 291 2.28 -11.06 -4.65
CA ALA A 291 3.38 -10.26 -5.19
C ALA A 291 4.31 -11.09 -6.06
N VAL A 292 4.56 -12.36 -5.71
CA VAL A 292 5.33 -13.31 -6.55
C VAL A 292 4.61 -13.53 -7.87
N ILE A 293 3.30 -13.77 -7.82
CA ILE A 293 2.46 -13.96 -9.00
C ILE A 293 2.50 -12.69 -9.88
N ARG A 294 2.27 -11.52 -9.28
CA ARG A 294 2.20 -10.25 -10.01
C ARG A 294 3.55 -9.80 -10.55
N ALA A 295 4.66 -10.13 -9.89
CA ALA A 295 6.00 -9.88 -10.41
C ALA A 295 6.42 -10.91 -11.49
N GLY A 296 5.61 -11.94 -11.75
CA GLY A 296 5.90 -13.01 -12.71
C GLY A 296 7.03 -13.95 -12.28
N LEU A 297 7.24 -14.12 -10.98
CA LEU A 297 8.38 -14.86 -10.40
C LEU A 297 7.99 -16.27 -9.93
N VAL A 298 6.86 -16.81 -10.43
CA VAL A 298 6.36 -18.13 -10.04
C VAL A 298 7.34 -19.24 -10.45
N ALA A 299 7.90 -19.15 -11.65
CA ALA A 299 8.88 -20.12 -12.14
C ALA A 299 10.17 -20.10 -11.30
N ASP A 300 10.63 -18.91 -10.90
CA ASP A 300 11.80 -18.77 -10.00
C ASP A 300 11.55 -19.48 -8.67
N VAL A 301 10.37 -19.31 -8.06
CA VAL A 301 9.99 -20.02 -6.83
C VAL A 301 9.90 -21.52 -7.06
N ALA A 302 9.33 -21.96 -8.19
CA ALA A 302 9.23 -23.39 -8.51
C ALA A 302 10.61 -24.05 -8.57
N LEU A 303 11.58 -23.40 -9.22
CA LEU A 303 12.95 -23.89 -9.29
C LEU A 303 13.65 -23.88 -7.93
N GLN A 304 13.43 -22.87 -7.09
CA GLN A 304 13.98 -22.82 -5.72
C GLN A 304 13.45 -23.96 -4.84
N LEU A 305 12.20 -24.36 -5.05
CA LEU A 305 11.56 -25.47 -4.35
C LEU A 305 11.96 -26.85 -4.91
N GLY A 306 12.72 -26.90 -6.01
CA GLY A 306 13.00 -28.14 -6.75
C GLY A 306 11.74 -28.79 -7.32
N GLY A 307 10.74 -27.96 -7.64
CA GLY A 307 9.41 -28.37 -8.05
C GLY A 307 9.08 -28.04 -9.51
N HIS A 308 7.79 -28.13 -9.82
CA HIS A 308 7.19 -27.87 -11.13
C HIS A 308 5.89 -27.08 -10.98
N LEU A 309 5.48 -26.39 -12.05
CA LEU A 309 4.16 -25.78 -12.12
C LEU A 309 3.10 -26.86 -12.26
N LEU A 310 1.95 -26.66 -11.62
CA LEU A 310 0.81 -27.56 -11.77
C LEU A 310 0.21 -27.49 -13.18
N ASP A 311 0.19 -26.29 -13.76
CA ASP A 311 -0.29 -26.00 -15.11
C ASP A 311 0.40 -24.71 -15.60
N GLU A 312 0.55 -24.56 -16.91
CA GLU A 312 1.25 -23.43 -17.52
C GLU A 312 0.54 -22.07 -17.35
N HIS A 313 -0.75 -22.07 -16.99
CA HIS A 313 -1.58 -20.87 -16.88
C HIS A 313 -2.00 -20.52 -15.44
N ILE A 314 -1.70 -21.37 -14.46
CA ILE A 314 -2.03 -21.13 -13.05
C ILE A 314 -0.76 -21.05 -12.22
N ALA A 315 -0.79 -20.26 -11.15
CA ALA A 315 0.41 -20.00 -10.36
C ALA A 315 0.76 -21.10 -9.35
N TYR A 316 0.04 -22.22 -9.31
CA TYR A 316 0.31 -23.26 -8.32
C TYR A 316 1.58 -24.05 -8.65
N ILE A 317 2.35 -24.36 -7.62
CA ILE A 317 3.62 -25.09 -7.71
C ILE A 317 3.47 -26.41 -6.94
N CYS A 318 3.98 -27.50 -7.48
CA CYS A 318 4.14 -28.76 -6.76
C CYS A 318 5.61 -29.06 -6.52
N ALA A 319 5.95 -29.57 -5.33
CA ALA A 319 7.30 -30.04 -5.01
C ALA A 319 7.24 -31.37 -4.25
N PRO A 320 8.22 -32.27 -4.42
CA PRO A 320 8.20 -33.58 -3.79
C PRO A 320 8.30 -33.51 -2.26
N GLU A 321 9.05 -32.54 -1.73
CA GLU A 321 9.33 -32.36 -0.31
C GLU A 321 8.83 -31.01 0.20
N LEU A 322 8.58 -30.94 1.51
CA LEU A 322 8.26 -29.68 2.17
C LEU A 322 9.54 -28.85 2.33
N VAL A 323 9.54 -27.68 1.73
CA VAL A 323 10.59 -26.66 1.84
C VAL A 323 9.92 -25.41 2.39
N ASP A 324 10.40 -24.93 3.53
CA ASP A 324 9.90 -23.69 4.11
C ASP A 324 10.33 -22.50 3.24
N THR A 325 9.37 -21.61 2.94
CA THR A 325 9.62 -20.45 2.09
C THR A 325 8.70 -19.30 2.48
N PRO A 326 9.19 -18.05 2.51
CA PRO A 326 8.32 -16.90 2.72
C PRO A 326 7.45 -16.59 1.50
N PHE A 327 7.79 -17.14 0.32
CA PHE A 327 7.21 -16.75 -0.97
C PHE A 327 5.94 -17.50 -1.35
N ALA A 328 5.57 -18.53 -0.59
CA ALA A 328 4.40 -19.34 -0.87
C ALA A 328 3.87 -20.03 0.39
N ARG A 329 2.57 -20.35 0.39
CA ARG A 329 1.95 -21.20 1.41
C ARG A 329 1.88 -22.64 0.92
N ALA A 330 2.43 -23.57 1.70
CA ALA A 330 2.45 -24.99 1.38
C ALA A 330 1.23 -25.75 1.95
N TYR A 331 0.75 -26.70 1.18
CA TYR A 331 -0.31 -27.65 1.51
C TYR A 331 0.14 -29.05 1.11
N LYS A 332 -0.01 -30.04 1.99
CA LYS A 332 0.28 -31.44 1.61
C LYS A 332 -0.86 -31.96 0.73
N VAL A 333 -0.52 -32.50 -0.44
CA VAL A 333 -1.51 -33.17 -1.30
C VAL A 333 -1.85 -34.51 -0.67
N LEU A 334 -3.10 -34.66 -0.23
CA LEU A 334 -3.60 -35.91 0.34
C LEU A 334 -4.28 -36.78 -0.72
N GLU A 335 -5.07 -36.16 -1.60
CA GLU A 335 -5.82 -36.85 -2.65
C GLU A 335 -6.03 -35.92 -3.84
N VAL A 336 -5.96 -36.47 -5.05
CA VAL A 336 -6.27 -35.78 -6.31
C VAL A 336 -7.47 -36.46 -6.93
N MET A 337 -8.55 -35.71 -7.11
CA MET A 337 -9.83 -36.24 -7.59
C MET A 337 -10.29 -35.50 -8.85
N PRO A 338 -10.99 -36.17 -9.78
CA PRO A 338 -11.61 -35.48 -10.91
C PRO A 338 -12.67 -34.50 -10.41
N TYR A 339 -12.81 -33.36 -11.10
CA TYR A 339 -13.81 -32.35 -10.75
C TYR A 339 -15.24 -32.86 -11.00
N ASN A 340 -15.83 -33.44 -9.96
CA ASN A 340 -17.21 -33.90 -9.93
C ASN A 340 -17.84 -33.53 -8.58
N VAL A 341 -18.73 -32.54 -8.59
CA VAL A 341 -19.33 -31.99 -7.37
C VAL A 341 -20.03 -33.05 -6.52
N LYS A 342 -20.66 -34.06 -7.13
CA LYS A 342 -21.34 -35.14 -6.39
C LYS A 342 -20.33 -36.05 -5.69
N ALA A 343 -19.26 -36.42 -6.37
CA ALA A 343 -18.18 -37.23 -5.79
C ALA A 343 -17.45 -36.47 -4.68
N LEU A 344 -17.14 -35.19 -4.89
CA LEU A 344 -16.49 -34.34 -3.88
C LEU A 344 -17.37 -34.18 -2.63
N LYS A 345 -18.67 -33.95 -2.77
CA LYS A 345 -19.59 -33.88 -1.62
C LYS A 345 -19.64 -35.19 -0.82
N ALA A 346 -19.62 -36.33 -1.51
CA ALA A 346 -19.58 -37.63 -0.86
C ALA A 346 -18.26 -37.80 -0.10
N TRP A 347 -17.13 -37.53 -0.75
CA TRP A 347 -15.80 -37.62 -0.15
C TRP A 347 -15.65 -36.73 1.11
N VAL A 348 -16.10 -35.47 1.04
CA VAL A 348 -16.09 -34.54 2.19
C VAL A 348 -16.87 -35.11 3.37
N LYS A 349 -18.06 -35.67 3.11
CA LYS A 349 -18.91 -36.28 4.13
C LYS A 349 -18.26 -37.53 4.71
N ASP A 350 -17.73 -38.40 3.86
CA ASP A 350 -17.15 -39.70 4.25
C ASP A 350 -15.86 -39.50 5.07
N ASN A 351 -15.13 -38.40 4.84
CA ASN A 351 -13.97 -38.00 5.62
C ASN A 351 -14.29 -37.09 6.83
N GLY A 352 -15.57 -36.83 7.10
CA GLY A 352 -16.00 -36.05 8.26
C GLY A 352 -15.54 -34.58 8.24
N ILE A 353 -15.29 -34.01 7.06
CA ILE A 353 -14.83 -32.64 6.90
C ILE A 353 -16.01 -31.68 7.11
N THR A 354 -15.89 -30.78 8.09
CA THR A 354 -16.97 -29.86 8.50
C THR A 354 -16.81 -28.44 7.94
N VAL A 355 -15.60 -28.06 7.55
CA VAL A 355 -15.26 -26.75 6.97
C VAL A 355 -14.30 -26.97 5.81
N LEU A 356 -14.53 -26.26 4.70
CA LEU A 356 -13.71 -26.29 3.51
C LEU A 356 -13.35 -24.86 3.11
N ASP A 357 -12.07 -24.65 2.83
CA ASP A 357 -11.62 -23.50 2.06
C ASP A 357 -11.53 -23.92 0.60
N ILE A 358 -12.24 -23.20 -0.28
CA ILE A 358 -12.21 -23.42 -1.74
C ILE A 358 -11.45 -22.25 -2.34
N LYS A 359 -10.42 -22.58 -3.14
CA LYS A 359 -9.53 -21.62 -3.79
C LYS A 359 -9.81 -21.54 -5.28
#